data_AF-A0A2N5KGG2-F1
#
_entry.id   AF-A0A2N5KGG2-F1
#
_cell.length_a   1.000
_cell.length_b   1.000
_cell.length_c   1.000
_cell.angle_alpha   90.00
_cell.angle_beta   90.00
_cell.angle_gamma   90.00
#
_symmetry.space_group_name_H-M   'P 1'
#
loop_
_entity.id
_entity.type
_entity.pdbx_description
1 polymer ?
#
loop_
_entity_poly.entity_id
_entity_poly.type
_entity_poly.pdbx_seq_one_letter_code
_entity_poly.pdbx_strand_id
1 'polypeptide(L)'
;MEALRFEPVGVQSDLGPIDLAGNPGYRIDPAKDDFYKRLIDLRSEVKAEQKAARRAGEDEKTARLGAEQLALKLCANATSYGIFVELNVAEQDKPQEVTCHGGDGGGFPTRVRNLEEPGKYFHPLLATLITGGARLMLAMAERLATDSGIEWAFCDTDSMALAKPEAMEKDDFWERAERVSGWFAPLNPYKNKEPLFKREDANFRVEEDKATDQLEPLYCFAISAKRYALFNLDEYER
;
A
#
# COMPACT_ATOMS: atom_id res chain seq x y z
N MET A 1 17.31 19.69 -14.71
CA MET A 1 16.83 19.02 -13.48
C MET A 1 17.98 18.23 -12.91
N GLU A 2 18.30 18.41 -11.64
CA GLU A 2 19.40 17.71 -10.96
C GLU A 2 18.79 16.75 -9.93
N ALA A 3 19.27 15.50 -9.89
CA ALA A 3 18.83 14.51 -8.93
C ALA A 3 19.79 14.52 -7.74
N LEU A 4 19.27 14.82 -6.55
CA LEU A 4 20.03 14.78 -5.31
C LEU A 4 19.95 13.38 -4.69
N ARG A 5 21.09 12.84 -4.28
CA ARG A 5 21.18 11.56 -3.57
C ARG A 5 21.76 11.78 -2.18
N PHE A 6 21.12 11.18 -1.18
CA PHE A 6 21.66 11.13 0.17
C PHE A 6 22.55 9.89 0.32
N GLU A 7 23.71 10.06 0.97
CA GLU A 7 24.63 8.96 1.28
C GLU A 7 24.88 8.92 2.79
N PRO A 8 24.98 7.71 3.38
CA PRO A 8 25.26 7.58 4.80
C PRO A 8 26.69 8.02 5.12
N VAL A 9 26.85 8.78 6.21
CA VAL A 9 28.17 9.26 6.68
C VAL A 9 28.86 8.24 7.61
N GLY A 10 28.11 7.31 8.20
CA GLY A 10 28.64 6.28 9.10
C GLY A 10 27.55 5.49 9.81
N VAL A 11 27.96 4.58 10.70
CA VAL A 11 27.06 3.76 11.53
C VAL A 11 27.06 4.30 12.96
N GLN A 12 25.89 4.41 13.57
CA GLN A 12 25.74 4.87 14.95
C GLN A 12 26.36 3.84 15.93
N SER A 13 27.08 4.29 16.95
CA SER A 13 27.82 3.41 17.87
C SER A 13 26.94 2.52 18.74
N ASP A 14 25.70 2.95 18.99
CA ASP A 14 24.68 2.24 19.76
C ASP A 14 23.70 1.47 18.85
N LEU A 15 23.95 1.42 17.54
CA LEU A 15 23.11 0.69 16.60
C LEU A 15 23.21 -0.81 16.87
N GLY A 16 22.10 -1.39 17.32
CA GLY A 16 22.01 -2.80 17.67
C GLY A 16 20.84 -3.49 16.98
N PRO A 17 20.92 -4.82 16.82
CA PRO A 17 19.81 -5.62 16.35
C PRO A 17 18.65 -5.63 17.34
N ILE A 18 17.44 -5.74 16.80
CA ILE A 18 16.20 -5.75 17.57
C ILE A 18 15.38 -7.00 17.25
N ASP A 19 14.73 -7.55 18.26
CA ASP A 19 13.77 -8.65 18.11
C ASP A 19 12.36 -8.04 18.20
N LEU A 20 11.65 -7.96 17.07
CA LEU A 20 10.33 -7.34 17.03
C LEU A 20 9.34 -8.11 17.92
N ALA A 21 8.61 -7.37 18.75
CA ALA A 21 7.74 -7.94 19.79
C ALA A 21 8.44 -8.94 20.72
N GLY A 22 9.77 -8.85 20.87
CA GLY A 22 10.56 -9.79 21.66
C GLY A 22 10.69 -11.19 21.05
N ASN A 23 10.32 -11.37 19.77
CA ASN A 23 10.40 -12.66 19.08
C ASN A 23 11.77 -12.80 18.37
N PRO A 24 12.64 -13.75 18.79
CA PRO A 24 13.93 -13.97 18.14
C PRO A 24 13.82 -14.36 16.66
N GLY A 25 12.69 -14.95 16.23
CA GLY A 25 12.41 -15.25 14.83
C GLY A 25 12.18 -13.99 13.98
N TYR A 26 11.88 -12.85 14.61
CA TYR A 26 11.65 -11.55 13.96
C TYR A 26 12.81 -10.58 14.16
N ARG A 27 14.01 -11.11 14.35
CA ARG A 27 15.23 -10.32 14.49
C ARG A 27 15.50 -9.49 13.23
N ILE A 28 15.88 -8.24 13.42
CA ILE A 28 16.36 -7.33 12.38
C ILE A 28 17.67 -6.71 12.86
N ASP A 29 18.73 -6.85 12.07
CA ASP A 29 20.02 -6.19 12.29
C ASP A 29 20.10 -4.95 11.38
N PRO A 30 19.85 -3.73 11.88
CA PRO A 30 19.82 -2.52 11.05
C PRO A 30 21.18 -2.16 10.43
N ALA A 31 22.28 -2.81 10.85
CA ALA A 31 23.58 -2.65 10.19
C ALA A 31 23.74 -3.53 8.93
N LYS A 32 22.85 -4.51 8.73
CA LYS A 32 22.94 -5.50 7.63
C LYS A 32 21.65 -5.63 6.81
N ASP A 33 20.52 -5.42 7.47
CA ASP A 33 19.18 -5.60 6.93
C ASP A 33 18.55 -4.26 6.57
N ASP A 34 17.74 -4.28 5.51
CA ASP A 34 16.74 -3.24 5.28
C ASP A 34 15.52 -3.55 6.17
N PHE A 35 15.25 -2.66 7.14
CA PHE A 35 14.19 -2.84 8.11
C PHE A 35 12.81 -3.03 7.46
N TYR A 36 12.49 -2.23 6.44
CA TYR A 36 11.18 -2.26 5.79
C TYR A 36 11.02 -3.51 4.93
N LYS A 37 12.04 -3.86 4.15
CA LYS A 37 12.05 -5.10 3.38
C LYS A 37 11.90 -6.31 4.29
N ARG A 38 12.61 -6.35 5.42
CA ARG A 38 12.53 -7.48 6.35
C ARG A 38 11.15 -7.59 7.00
N LEU A 39 10.51 -6.46 7.35
CA LEU A 39 9.13 -6.46 7.84
C LEU A 39 8.14 -7.07 6.85
N ILE A 40 8.25 -6.72 5.56
CA ILE A 40 7.36 -7.24 4.52
C ILE A 40 7.62 -8.73 4.24
N ASP A 41 8.90 -9.15 4.21
CA ASP A 41 9.28 -10.56 4.08
C ASP A 41 8.72 -11.38 5.26
N LEU A 42 8.92 -10.92 6.50
CA LEU A 42 8.38 -11.55 7.71
C LEU A 42 6.85 -11.68 7.67
N ARG A 43 6.16 -10.61 7.28
CA ARG A 43 4.70 -10.64 7.17
C ARG A 43 4.23 -11.67 6.14
N SER A 44 4.98 -11.84 5.07
CA SER A 44 4.67 -12.83 4.01
C SER A 44 4.87 -14.25 4.52
N GLU A 45 5.96 -14.51 5.26
CA GLU A 45 6.21 -15.78 5.95
C GLU A 45 5.06 -16.14 6.91
N VAL A 46 4.64 -15.18 7.76
CA VAL A 46 3.53 -15.37 8.72
C VAL A 46 2.20 -15.63 8.01
N LYS A 47 1.91 -14.93 6.90
CA LYS A 47 0.71 -15.18 6.09
C LYS A 47 0.69 -16.59 5.48
N ALA A 48 1.83 -17.06 4.99
CA ALA A 48 1.94 -18.41 4.45
C ALA A 48 1.70 -19.46 5.53
N GLU A 49 2.29 -19.27 6.71
CA GLU A 49 2.05 -20.14 7.88
C GLU A 49 0.58 -20.09 8.32
N GLN A 50 -0.05 -18.91 8.32
CA GLN A 50 -1.46 -18.76 8.66
C GLN A 50 -2.36 -19.55 7.71
N LYS A 51 -2.06 -19.51 6.40
CA LYS A 51 -2.81 -20.28 5.38
C LYS A 51 -2.64 -21.77 5.58
N ALA A 52 -1.43 -22.22 5.95
CA ALA A 52 -1.16 -23.63 6.26
C ALA A 52 -1.93 -24.09 7.52
N ALA A 53 -1.88 -23.30 8.60
CA ALA A 53 -2.62 -23.58 9.84
C ALA A 53 -4.13 -23.67 9.61
N ARG A 54 -4.69 -22.75 8.80
CA ARG A 54 -6.11 -22.78 8.43
C ARG A 54 -6.48 -24.06 7.68
N ARG A 55 -5.63 -24.52 6.76
CA ARG A 55 -5.85 -25.78 6.02
C ARG A 55 -5.77 -27.00 6.93
N ALA A 56 -4.99 -26.93 8.01
CA ALA A 56 -4.86 -27.98 9.01
C ALA A 56 -5.98 -27.96 10.07
N GLY A 57 -6.90 -26.98 10.05
CA GLY A 57 -7.94 -26.84 11.08
C GLY A 57 -7.40 -26.34 12.43
N GLU A 58 -6.22 -25.72 12.46
CA GLU A 58 -5.60 -25.18 13.67
C GLU A 58 -6.13 -23.77 13.95
N ASP A 59 -7.35 -23.67 14.47
CA ASP A 59 -8.07 -22.39 14.62
C ASP A 59 -7.35 -21.38 15.53
N GLU A 60 -6.87 -21.81 16.70
CA GLU A 60 -6.14 -20.93 17.63
C GLU A 60 -4.85 -20.37 17.00
N LYS A 61 -4.10 -21.24 16.29
CA LYS A 61 -2.88 -20.84 15.60
C LYS A 61 -3.19 -19.88 14.45
N THR A 62 -4.26 -20.14 13.71
CA THR A 62 -4.74 -19.28 12.62
C THR A 62 -5.12 -17.88 13.11
N ALA A 63 -5.78 -17.79 14.26
CA ALA A 63 -6.14 -16.52 14.89
C ALA A 63 -4.90 -15.76 15.36
N ARG A 64 -3.98 -16.43 16.06
CA ARG A 64 -2.70 -15.86 16.52
C ARG A 64 -1.88 -15.29 15.36
N LEU A 65 -1.63 -16.09 14.33
CA LEU A 65 -0.88 -15.66 13.14
C LEU A 65 -1.60 -14.51 12.40
N GLY A 66 -2.93 -14.48 12.46
CA GLY A 66 -3.74 -13.38 11.94
C GLY A 66 -3.49 -12.05 12.66
N ALA A 67 -3.39 -12.08 13.98
CA ALA A 67 -3.01 -10.92 14.78
C ALA A 67 -1.54 -10.52 14.52
N GLU A 68 -0.63 -11.48 14.41
CA GLU A 68 0.80 -11.23 14.13
C GLU A 68 1.00 -10.55 12.76
N GLN A 69 0.39 -11.04 11.67
CA GLN A 69 0.53 -10.38 10.36
C GLN A 69 -0.11 -8.98 10.34
N LEU A 70 -1.15 -8.75 11.15
CA LEU A 70 -1.79 -7.44 11.27
C LEU A 70 -0.88 -6.48 12.03
N ALA A 71 -0.26 -6.92 13.12
CA ALA A 71 0.73 -6.13 13.87
C ALA A 71 1.93 -5.75 12.99
N LEU A 72 2.45 -6.70 12.20
CA LEU A 72 3.52 -6.43 11.23
C LEU A 72 3.08 -5.43 10.16
N LYS A 73 1.84 -5.52 9.65
CA LYS A 73 1.28 -4.53 8.70
C LYS A 73 1.23 -3.13 9.31
N LEU A 74 0.71 -3.02 10.53
CA LEU A 74 0.60 -1.73 11.23
C LEU A 74 1.97 -1.14 11.50
N CYS A 75 2.92 -1.95 11.96
CA CYS A 75 4.31 -1.54 12.18
C CYS A 75 4.94 -1.03 10.89
N ALA A 76 4.80 -1.76 9.77
CA ALA A 76 5.32 -1.34 8.47
C ALA A 76 4.72 0.00 8.03
N ASN A 77 3.40 0.18 8.09
CA ASN A 77 2.74 1.42 7.69
C ASN A 77 3.12 2.62 8.59
N ALA A 78 3.17 2.40 9.91
CA ALA A 78 3.54 3.43 10.86
C ALA A 78 4.99 3.88 10.65
N THR A 79 5.93 2.93 10.54
CA THR A 79 7.37 3.23 10.46
C THR A 79 7.83 3.68 9.07
N SER A 80 7.24 3.17 7.99
CA SER A 80 7.66 3.54 6.64
C SER A 80 7.12 4.89 6.20
N TYR A 81 5.90 5.27 6.60
CA TYR A 81 5.26 6.51 6.20
C TYR A 81 4.80 7.35 7.39
N GLY A 82 4.05 6.76 8.32
CA GLY A 82 3.35 7.49 9.38
C GLY A 82 4.24 8.40 10.22
N ILE A 83 5.38 7.89 10.72
CA ILE A 83 6.31 8.64 11.57
C ILE A 83 6.90 9.88 10.88
N PHE A 84 7.00 9.88 9.56
CA PHE A 84 7.59 10.99 8.79
C PHE A 84 6.62 12.14 8.54
N VAL A 85 5.31 11.91 8.71
CA VAL A 85 4.25 12.92 8.53
C VAL A 85 3.46 13.15 9.83
N GLU A 86 3.94 12.61 10.94
CA GLU A 86 3.28 12.72 12.24
C GLU A 86 3.28 14.18 12.74
N LEU A 87 2.08 14.71 12.98
CA LEU A 87 1.85 15.98 13.65
C LEU A 87 1.05 15.70 14.91
N ASN A 88 1.59 16.10 16.06
CA ASN A 88 0.98 15.94 17.36
C ASN A 88 0.19 17.19 17.72
N VAL A 89 -1.07 17.02 18.12
CA VAL A 89 -1.92 18.14 18.51
C VAL A 89 -1.65 18.51 19.96
N ALA A 90 -1.11 19.70 20.18
CA ALA A 90 -0.92 20.32 21.48
C ALA A 90 -2.06 21.31 21.77
N GLU A 91 -3.00 20.92 22.63
CA GLU A 91 -4.07 21.81 23.10
C GLU A 91 -3.51 22.84 24.08
N GLN A 92 -3.77 24.12 23.79
CA GLN A 92 -3.31 25.24 24.61
C GLN A 92 -4.44 25.75 25.52
N ASP A 93 -4.07 26.20 26.72
CA ASP A 93 -5.02 26.80 27.67
C ASP A 93 -5.70 28.07 27.11
N LYS A 94 -5.00 28.81 26.25
CA LYS A 94 -5.50 30.00 25.57
C LYS A 94 -5.11 29.96 24.09
N PRO A 95 -5.97 30.49 23.18
CA PRO A 95 -5.64 30.59 21.77
C PRO A 95 -4.34 31.37 21.54
N GLN A 96 -3.40 30.75 20.83
CA GLN A 96 -2.10 31.29 20.46
C GLN A 96 -2.19 31.99 19.10
N GLU A 97 -1.43 33.07 18.93
CA GLU A 97 -1.31 33.75 17.63
C GLU A 97 -0.40 32.95 16.71
N VAL A 98 -0.85 32.69 15.48
CA VAL A 98 -0.12 31.94 14.46
C VAL A 98 -0.26 32.65 13.12
N THR A 99 0.71 32.42 12.23
CA THR A 99 0.59 32.81 10.82
C THR A 99 0.04 31.62 10.03
N CYS A 100 -1.17 31.75 9.50
CA CYS A 100 -1.76 30.75 8.62
C CYS A 100 -1.34 31.05 7.17
N HIS A 101 -0.78 30.06 6.48
CA HIS A 101 -0.39 30.18 5.08
C HIS A 101 -1.42 29.49 4.17
N GLY A 102 -1.95 30.24 3.20
CA GLY A 102 -2.85 29.72 2.17
C GLY A 102 -2.11 29.16 0.95
N GLY A 103 -2.87 28.68 -0.03
CA GLY A 103 -2.32 28.13 -1.28
C GLY A 103 -1.66 29.17 -2.20
N ASP A 104 -1.89 30.46 -1.97
CA ASP A 104 -1.22 31.57 -2.63
C ASP A 104 0.15 31.92 -2.00
N GLY A 105 0.53 31.23 -0.93
CA GLY A 105 1.74 31.51 -0.15
C GLY A 105 1.64 32.72 0.77
N GLY A 106 0.52 33.45 0.73
CA GLY A 106 0.24 34.57 1.61
C GLY A 106 -0.01 34.09 3.04
N GLY A 107 0.69 34.69 4.00
CA GLY A 107 0.46 34.49 5.42
C GLY A 107 -0.55 35.51 5.96
N PHE A 108 -1.52 35.08 6.76
CA PHE A 108 -2.36 35.98 7.56
C PHE A 108 -2.34 35.59 9.04
N PRO A 109 -2.33 36.56 9.96
CA PRO A 109 -2.38 36.27 11.39
C PRO A 109 -3.76 35.73 11.77
N THR A 110 -3.78 34.68 12.58
CA THR A 110 -5.00 34.13 13.19
C THR A 110 -4.69 33.58 14.57
N ARG A 111 -5.71 33.15 15.30
CA ARG A 111 -5.57 32.55 16.62
C ARG A 111 -6.15 31.15 16.63
N VAL A 112 -5.35 30.18 17.08
CA VAL A 112 -5.76 28.77 17.18
C VAL A 112 -5.52 28.25 18.59
N ARG A 113 -6.39 27.34 19.04
CA ARG A 113 -6.25 26.69 20.34
C ARG A 113 -5.42 25.41 20.28
N ASN A 114 -5.48 24.72 19.14
CA ASN A 114 -4.79 23.47 18.90
C ASN A 114 -3.62 23.77 17.98
N LEU A 115 -2.40 23.59 18.48
CA LEU A 115 -1.18 23.70 17.68
C LEU A 115 -0.74 22.33 17.22
N GLU A 116 -0.25 22.23 15.99
CA GLU A 116 0.33 21.01 15.44
C GLU A 116 1.85 21.07 15.59
N GLU A 117 2.42 20.11 16.31
CA GLU A 117 3.85 19.99 16.55
C GLU A 117 4.40 18.77 15.80
N PRO A 118 5.50 18.92 15.03
CA PRO A 118 6.19 17.80 14.41
C PRO A 118 6.50 16.66 15.40
N GLY A 119 6.14 15.43 15.04
CA GLY A 119 6.54 14.24 15.76
C GLY A 119 8.07 14.05 15.75
N LYS A 120 8.55 13.16 16.63
CA LYS A 120 10.00 12.94 16.86
C LYS A 120 10.81 12.67 15.59
N TYR A 121 10.20 11.99 14.61
CA TYR A 121 10.85 11.61 13.34
C TYR A 121 10.23 12.31 12.12
N PHE A 122 9.50 13.41 12.34
CA PHE A 122 8.84 14.15 11.26
C PHE A 122 9.84 14.57 10.18
N HIS A 123 9.61 14.14 8.95
CA HIS A 123 10.44 14.44 7.79
C HIS A 123 9.56 14.49 6.53
N PRO A 124 8.88 15.63 6.27
CA PRO A 124 7.82 15.73 5.26
C PRO A 124 8.32 15.51 3.83
N LEU A 125 9.60 15.80 3.56
CA LEU A 125 10.22 15.50 2.26
C LEU A 125 10.34 13.99 1.99
N LEU A 126 10.59 13.17 3.01
CA LEU A 126 10.65 11.71 2.85
C LEU A 126 9.23 11.14 2.70
N ALA A 127 8.29 11.61 3.53
CA ALA A 127 6.88 11.22 3.42
C ALA A 127 6.29 11.52 2.03
N THR A 128 6.56 12.71 1.50
CA THR A 128 6.10 13.11 0.17
C THR A 128 6.78 12.33 -0.95
N LEU A 129 8.07 11.99 -0.83
CA LEU A 129 8.78 11.14 -1.79
C LEU A 129 8.15 9.75 -1.90
N ILE A 130 7.78 9.13 -0.77
CA ILE A 130 7.12 7.81 -0.73
C ILE A 130 5.80 7.87 -1.50
N THR A 131 4.95 8.85 -1.16
CA THR A 131 3.64 8.96 -1.80
C THR A 131 3.74 9.44 -3.26
N GLY A 132 4.78 10.19 -3.62
CA GLY A 132 5.11 10.54 -4.99
C GLY A 132 5.52 9.33 -5.83
N GLY A 133 6.37 8.46 -5.28
CA GLY A 133 6.77 7.20 -5.91
C GLY A 133 5.58 6.27 -6.17
N ALA A 134 4.69 6.11 -5.18
CA ALA A 134 3.47 5.31 -5.34
C ALA A 134 2.54 5.88 -6.44
N ARG A 135 2.33 7.21 -6.47
CA ARG A 135 1.54 7.86 -7.53
C ARG A 135 2.19 7.74 -8.90
N LEU A 136 3.51 7.81 -8.99
CA LEU A 136 4.24 7.58 -10.22
C LEU A 136 4.01 6.15 -10.73
N MET A 137 4.05 5.14 -9.85
CA MET A 137 3.74 3.75 -10.24
C MET A 137 2.32 3.62 -10.80
N LEU A 138 1.33 4.29 -10.22
CA LEU A 138 -0.05 4.29 -10.73
C LEU A 138 -0.17 5.02 -12.08
N ALA A 139 0.48 6.18 -12.24
CA ALA A 139 0.51 6.90 -13.52
C ALA A 139 1.21 6.07 -14.62
N MET A 140 2.24 5.29 -14.25
CA MET A 140 2.86 4.34 -15.16
C MET A 140 1.92 3.19 -15.52
N ALA A 141 1.15 2.65 -14.57
CA ALA A 141 0.16 1.62 -14.84
C ALA A 141 -0.93 2.11 -15.80
N GLU A 142 -1.43 3.33 -15.59
CA GLU A 142 -2.36 4.01 -16.50
C GLU A 142 -1.75 4.13 -17.90
N ARG A 143 -0.51 4.64 -17.99
CA ARG A 143 0.16 4.82 -19.28
C ARG A 143 0.37 3.49 -20.01
N LEU A 144 0.79 2.45 -19.30
CA LEU A 144 0.99 1.10 -19.84
C LEU A 144 -0.34 0.48 -20.31
N ALA A 145 -1.44 0.73 -19.60
CA ALA A 145 -2.77 0.31 -20.02
C ALA A 145 -3.16 0.97 -21.34
N THR A 146 -3.04 2.29 -21.44
CA THR A 146 -3.31 3.05 -22.67
C THR A 146 -2.43 2.59 -23.83
N ASP A 147 -1.12 2.43 -23.61
CA ASP A 147 -0.19 1.95 -24.65
C ASP A 147 -0.50 0.51 -25.08
N SER A 148 -1.10 -0.28 -24.19
CA SER A 148 -1.59 -1.63 -24.49
C SER A 148 -2.99 -1.64 -25.12
N GLY A 149 -3.60 -0.48 -25.38
CA GLY A 149 -4.93 -0.37 -25.99
C GLY A 149 -6.08 -0.83 -25.10
N ILE A 150 -5.88 -0.86 -23.78
CA ILE A 150 -6.95 -1.10 -22.78
C ILE A 150 -7.21 0.18 -21.98
N GLU A 151 -8.35 0.24 -21.30
CA GLU A 151 -8.76 1.42 -20.52
C GLU A 151 -8.69 1.15 -19.02
N TRP A 152 -9.15 2.10 -18.19
CA TRP A 152 -9.30 1.94 -16.75
C TRP A 152 -10.56 2.68 -16.26
N ALA A 153 -11.25 2.10 -15.26
CA ALA A 153 -12.52 2.61 -14.75
C ALA A 153 -12.35 3.49 -13.51
N PHE A 154 -11.46 3.11 -12.59
CA PHE A 154 -11.06 3.93 -11.45
C PHE A 154 -9.65 3.57 -10.98
N CYS A 155 -9.07 4.47 -10.20
CA CYS A 155 -7.85 4.27 -9.46
C CYS A 155 -8.03 4.78 -8.04
N ASP A 156 -7.84 3.90 -7.05
CA ASP A 156 -7.92 4.28 -5.64
C ASP A 156 -6.62 3.96 -4.91
N THR A 157 -5.77 4.99 -4.75
CA THR A 157 -4.58 5.09 -3.89
C THR A 157 -3.47 4.04 -4.12
N ASP A 158 -3.80 2.76 -4.07
CA ASP A 158 -2.95 1.59 -4.25
C ASP A 158 -3.56 0.54 -5.19
N SER A 159 -4.74 0.82 -5.78
CA SER A 159 -5.46 -0.07 -6.69
C SER A 159 -5.87 0.62 -7.99
N MET A 160 -6.04 -0.16 -9.06
CA MET A 160 -6.53 0.30 -10.36
C MET A 160 -7.41 -0.78 -10.98
N ALA A 161 -8.60 -0.38 -11.45
CA ALA A 161 -9.52 -1.25 -12.18
C ALA A 161 -9.31 -1.04 -13.68
N LEU A 162 -8.58 -1.97 -14.33
CA LEU A 162 -8.43 -1.97 -15.78
C LEU A 162 -9.75 -2.37 -16.45
N ALA A 163 -10.06 -1.75 -17.58
CA ALA A 163 -11.32 -1.89 -18.29
C ALA A 163 -11.09 -2.41 -19.71
N LYS A 164 -11.94 -3.36 -20.11
CA LYS A 164 -11.95 -3.94 -21.45
C LYS A 164 -12.68 -3.00 -22.42
N PRO A 165 -12.05 -2.57 -23.52
CA PRO A 165 -12.78 -1.90 -24.59
C PRO A 165 -13.89 -2.76 -25.17
N GLU A 166 -15.00 -2.16 -25.61
CA GLU A 166 -16.17 -2.90 -26.10
C GLU A 166 -15.81 -3.88 -27.24
N ALA A 167 -15.04 -3.41 -28.22
CA ALA A 167 -14.61 -4.19 -29.39
C ALA A 167 -13.47 -5.19 -29.14
N MET A 168 -12.94 -5.31 -27.92
CA MET A 168 -11.85 -6.22 -27.58
C MET A 168 -12.37 -7.56 -27.06
N GLU A 169 -11.75 -8.66 -27.49
CA GLU A 169 -12.02 -9.99 -26.95
C GLU A 169 -11.56 -10.13 -25.50
N LYS A 170 -12.29 -10.92 -24.71
CA LYS A 170 -12.04 -11.08 -23.27
C LYS A 170 -10.62 -11.60 -22.97
N ASP A 171 -10.16 -12.61 -23.71
CA ASP A 171 -8.86 -13.22 -23.46
C ASP A 171 -7.69 -12.29 -23.83
N ASP A 172 -7.84 -11.50 -24.90
CA ASP A 172 -6.85 -10.46 -25.28
C ASP A 172 -6.74 -9.39 -24.19
N PHE A 173 -7.88 -8.99 -23.61
CA PHE A 173 -7.88 -8.07 -22.47
C PHE A 173 -7.15 -8.64 -21.25
N TRP A 174 -7.41 -9.89 -20.88
CA TRP A 174 -6.73 -10.50 -19.73
C TRP A 174 -5.23 -10.58 -19.93
N GLU A 175 -4.78 -10.96 -21.12
CA GLU A 175 -3.36 -11.02 -21.45
C GLU A 175 -2.71 -9.63 -21.34
N ARG A 176 -3.36 -8.59 -21.87
CA ARG A 176 -2.87 -7.20 -21.78
C ARG A 176 -2.85 -6.70 -20.34
N ALA A 177 -3.88 -6.97 -19.56
CA ALA A 177 -3.95 -6.61 -18.14
C ALA A 177 -2.82 -7.30 -17.34
N GLU A 178 -2.52 -8.58 -17.63
CA GLU A 178 -1.39 -9.28 -17.03
C GLU A 178 -0.06 -8.64 -17.40
N ARG A 179 0.15 -8.27 -18.67
CA ARG A 179 1.37 -7.57 -19.09
C ARG A 179 1.56 -6.24 -18.37
N VAL A 180 0.49 -5.45 -18.18
CA VAL A 180 0.54 -4.18 -17.43
C VAL A 180 0.95 -4.43 -15.98
N SER A 181 0.29 -5.36 -15.28
CA SER A 181 0.62 -5.68 -13.89
C SER A 181 2.03 -6.30 -13.73
N GLY A 182 2.42 -7.18 -14.67
CA GLY A 182 3.70 -7.88 -14.69
C GLY A 182 4.89 -6.99 -15.02
N TRP A 183 4.68 -5.84 -15.69
CA TRP A 183 5.72 -4.87 -15.99
C TRP A 183 6.51 -4.43 -14.75
N PHE A 184 5.86 -4.39 -13.58
CA PHE A 184 6.46 -3.97 -12.32
C PHE A 184 7.26 -5.08 -11.61
N ALA A 185 7.25 -6.32 -12.09
CA ALA A 185 7.92 -7.45 -11.44
C ALA A 185 9.42 -7.21 -11.19
N PRO A 186 10.21 -6.61 -12.11
CA PRO A 186 11.63 -6.32 -11.86
C PRO A 186 11.88 -5.32 -10.72
N LEU A 187 10.87 -4.52 -10.36
CA LEU A 187 10.96 -3.53 -9.28
C LEU A 187 10.72 -4.16 -7.90
N ASN A 188 10.32 -5.43 -7.82
CA ASN A 188 10.01 -6.08 -6.54
C ASN A 188 11.28 -6.38 -5.71
N PRO A 189 11.48 -5.69 -4.56
CA PRO A 189 12.67 -5.89 -3.73
C PRO A 189 12.57 -7.09 -2.78
N TYR A 190 11.38 -7.67 -2.60
CA TYR A 190 11.06 -8.70 -1.61
C TYR A 190 11.50 -10.10 -2.05
N LYS A 191 11.61 -11.02 -1.09
CA LYS A 191 12.08 -12.40 -1.33
C LYS A 191 11.03 -13.29 -1.97
N ASN A 192 9.76 -13.17 -1.58
CA ASN A 192 8.68 -14.04 -2.05
C ASN A 192 8.27 -13.81 -3.51
N LYS A 193 8.80 -12.76 -4.17
CA LYS A 193 8.54 -12.40 -5.58
C LYS A 193 7.06 -12.40 -5.97
N GLU A 194 6.17 -12.19 -5.00
CA GLU A 194 4.75 -12.01 -5.27
C GLU A 194 4.54 -10.75 -6.13
N PRO A 195 3.58 -10.73 -7.05
CA PRO A 195 3.32 -9.55 -7.87
C PRO A 195 3.09 -8.30 -7.01
N LEU A 196 3.75 -7.18 -7.36
CA LEU A 196 3.51 -5.89 -6.70
C LEU A 196 2.08 -5.40 -6.93
N PHE A 197 1.59 -5.55 -8.17
CA PHE A 197 0.18 -5.41 -8.52
C PHE A 197 -0.45 -6.79 -8.63
N LYS A 198 -1.23 -7.16 -7.62
CA LYS A 198 -1.95 -8.44 -7.57
C LYS A 198 -3.40 -8.22 -8.02
N ARG A 199 -3.98 -9.23 -8.69
CA ARG A 199 -5.43 -9.31 -8.84
C ARG A 199 -6.10 -9.48 -7.48
N GLU A 200 -7.17 -8.73 -7.29
CA GLU A 200 -8.05 -8.87 -6.13
C GLU A 200 -9.00 -10.05 -6.30
N ASP A 201 -9.40 -10.64 -5.17
CA ASP A 201 -10.28 -11.82 -5.13
C ASP A 201 -11.64 -11.57 -5.83
N ALA A 202 -12.06 -10.31 -5.95
CA ALA A 202 -13.25 -9.88 -6.69
C ALA A 202 -13.20 -10.18 -8.20
N ASN A 203 -12.04 -10.47 -8.79
CA ASN A 203 -11.91 -10.84 -10.20
C ASN A 203 -12.22 -12.32 -10.46
N PHE A 204 -12.41 -13.10 -9.40
CA PHE A 204 -12.63 -14.53 -9.49
C PHE A 204 -14.07 -14.87 -9.17
N ARG A 205 -14.57 -15.90 -9.86
CA ARG A 205 -15.91 -16.46 -9.64
C ARG A 205 -16.07 -16.86 -8.18
N VAL A 206 -17.23 -16.58 -7.61
CA VAL A 206 -17.59 -16.97 -6.24
C VAL A 206 -18.55 -18.15 -6.27
N GLU A 207 -18.19 -19.22 -5.56
CA GLU A 207 -19.03 -20.40 -5.33
C GLU A 207 -19.11 -20.67 -3.83
N GLU A 208 -20.32 -20.87 -3.29
CA GLU A 208 -20.54 -21.12 -1.85
C GLU A 208 -19.81 -20.11 -0.94
N ASP A 209 -19.93 -18.81 -1.26
CA ASP A 209 -19.27 -17.69 -0.57
C ASP A 209 -17.72 -17.73 -0.59
N LYS A 210 -17.12 -18.45 -1.54
CA LYS A 210 -15.66 -18.53 -1.71
C LYS A 210 -15.24 -18.24 -3.14
N ALA A 211 -14.23 -17.39 -3.30
CA ALA A 211 -13.57 -17.19 -4.59
C ALA A 211 -12.90 -18.50 -5.06
N THR A 212 -13.15 -18.85 -6.31
CA THR A 212 -12.50 -19.93 -7.06
C THR A 212 -11.23 -19.43 -7.75
N ASP A 213 -10.55 -20.28 -8.51
CA ASP A 213 -9.42 -19.86 -9.36
C ASP A 213 -9.88 -19.44 -10.78
N GLN A 214 -11.18 -19.45 -11.07
CA GLN A 214 -11.72 -19.10 -12.38
C GLN A 214 -12.00 -17.59 -12.47
N LEU A 215 -11.45 -16.93 -13.48
CA LEU A 215 -11.73 -15.51 -13.74
C LEU A 215 -13.17 -15.29 -14.24
N GLU A 216 -13.83 -14.30 -13.66
CA GLU A 216 -15.17 -13.89 -14.02
C GLU A 216 -15.17 -12.41 -14.42
N PRO A 217 -15.94 -12.00 -15.46
CA PRO A 217 -16.09 -10.58 -15.77
C PRO A 217 -16.59 -9.81 -14.55
N LEU A 218 -15.88 -8.75 -14.21
CA LEU A 218 -16.20 -7.85 -13.11
C LEU A 218 -16.65 -6.52 -13.70
N TYR A 219 -17.88 -6.14 -13.43
CA TYR A 219 -18.47 -4.89 -13.89
C TYR A 219 -18.26 -3.80 -12.84
N CYS A 220 -18.18 -2.57 -13.31
CA CYS A 220 -17.93 -1.40 -12.47
C CYS A 220 -18.98 -0.33 -12.71
N PHE A 221 -19.56 0.18 -11.62
CA PHE A 221 -20.37 1.38 -11.62
C PHE A 221 -19.73 2.42 -10.69
N ALA A 222 -19.12 3.46 -11.28
CA ALA A 222 -18.44 4.52 -10.54
C ALA A 222 -19.22 5.83 -10.61
N ILE A 223 -19.51 6.42 -9.44
CA ILE A 223 -20.28 7.68 -9.32
C ILE A 223 -19.33 8.86 -9.07
N SER A 224 -18.40 8.69 -8.13
CA SER A 224 -17.42 9.71 -7.76
C SER A 224 -16.20 9.07 -7.12
N ALA A 225 -15.18 9.88 -6.82
CA ALA A 225 -14.05 9.44 -6.00
C ALA A 225 -14.55 8.76 -4.71
N LYS A 226 -13.99 7.58 -4.39
CA LYS A 226 -14.35 6.74 -3.25
C LYS A 226 -15.82 6.28 -3.21
N ARG A 227 -16.57 6.37 -4.31
CA ARG A 227 -17.96 5.90 -4.43
C ARG A 227 -18.16 5.14 -5.75
N TYR A 228 -17.95 3.84 -5.67
CA TYR A 228 -18.10 2.90 -6.77
C TYR A 228 -18.61 1.54 -6.26
N ALA A 229 -19.20 0.76 -7.14
CA ALA A 229 -19.59 -0.62 -6.91
C ALA A 229 -18.94 -1.52 -7.95
N LEU A 230 -18.44 -2.66 -7.50
CA LEU A 230 -17.97 -3.76 -8.33
C LEU A 230 -18.97 -4.91 -8.18
N PHE A 231 -19.39 -5.51 -9.30
CA PHE A 231 -20.42 -6.55 -9.30
C PHE A 231 -20.23 -7.51 -10.46
N ASN A 232 -20.71 -8.74 -10.29
CA ASN A 232 -20.85 -9.71 -11.37
C ASN A 232 -22.31 -9.69 -11.83
N LEU A 233 -22.55 -10.13 -13.07
CA LEU A 233 -23.90 -10.31 -13.60
C LEU A 233 -24.30 -11.78 -13.48
N ASP A 234 -25.58 -12.04 -13.17
CA ASP A 234 -26.15 -13.38 -13.19
C ASP A 234 -26.40 -13.88 -14.64
N GLU A 235 -26.93 -15.09 -14.78
CA GLU A 235 -27.28 -15.69 -16.09
C GLU A 235 -28.35 -14.90 -16.88
N TYR A 236 -29.00 -13.94 -16.25
CA TYR A 236 -30.01 -13.05 -16.84
C TYR A 236 -29.46 -11.64 -17.11
N GLU A 237 -28.14 -11.44 -17.02
CA GLU A 237 -27.46 -10.16 -17.19
C GLU A 237 -27.90 -9.09 -16.16
N ARG A 238 -28.23 -9.51 -14.93
CA ARG A 238 -28.63 -8.62 -13.83
C ARG A 238 -27.61 -8.56 -12.71
#